data_AF-A0A101E9B4-F1
#
_entry.id   AF-A0A101E9B4-F1
#
_cell.length_a   1.000
_cell.length_b   1.000
_cell.length_c   1.000
_cell.angle_alpha   90.00
_cell.angle_beta   90.00
_cell.angle_gamma   90.00
#
_symmetry.space_group_name_H-M   'P 1'
#
loop_
_entity.id
_entity.type
_entity.pdbx_description
1 polymer ?
#
loop_
_entity_poly.entity_id
_entity_poly.type
_entity_poly.pdbx_seq_one_letter_code
_entity_poly.pdbx_strand_id
1 'polypeptide(L)'
;MAHPEVNAEIDRQGLAEILALGPARTPSHGVFKGIKELKPGYYLTYTRKGLRKHCYFRLKSQVHQDSPEETIEKTKFLLKDAVERQMISYMPMGTLLSGRLDSSAISAYAADVLKRQGKNLKTFSVDFTGNEKYFKPNEFQPSSDDPWVKIMSQHLNTVHHKNNFGYASISGFPQGSC
;
A
#
# COMPACT_ATOMS: atom_id res chain seq x y z
N MET A 1 -17.48 15.99 13.32
CA MET A 1 -16.48 15.80 14.38
C MET A 1 -17.20 15.76 15.72
N ALA A 2 -16.72 14.99 16.70
CA ALA A 2 -17.45 14.74 17.95
C ALA A 2 -17.09 15.69 19.11
N HIS A 3 -15.99 16.45 19.03
CA HIS A 3 -15.57 17.36 20.09
C HIS A 3 -16.16 18.78 19.86
N PRO A 4 -16.91 19.35 20.81
CA PRO A 4 -17.62 20.63 20.62
C PRO A 4 -16.72 21.82 20.30
N GLU A 5 -15.47 21.81 20.77
CA GLU A 5 -14.51 22.90 20.56
C GLU A 5 -13.73 22.81 19.23
N VAL A 6 -13.99 21.79 18.41
CA VAL A 6 -13.29 21.59 17.14
C VAL A 6 -14.27 21.70 15.99
N ASN A 7 -14.21 22.83 15.29
CA ASN A 7 -15.00 23.06 14.08
C ASN A 7 -14.37 22.35 12.88
N ALA A 8 -15.21 21.79 12.01
CA ALA A 8 -14.79 21.19 10.74
C ALA A 8 -14.53 22.29 9.67
N GLU A 9 -13.57 23.16 9.95
CA GLU A 9 -13.17 24.27 9.07
C GLU A 9 -11.92 23.89 8.25
N ILE A 10 -11.87 24.29 6.98
CA ILE A 10 -10.70 24.13 6.12
C ILE A 10 -10.13 25.52 5.84
N ASP A 11 -8.82 25.68 6.01
CA ASP A 11 -8.10 26.91 5.66
C ASP A 11 -7.35 26.75 4.32
N ARG A 12 -6.59 27.78 3.92
CA ARG A 12 -5.80 27.72 2.67
C ARG A 12 -4.83 26.55 2.64
N GLN A 13 -4.30 26.15 3.79
CA GLN A 13 -3.37 25.02 3.89
C GLN A 13 -4.11 23.70 3.68
N GLY A 14 -5.25 23.52 4.35
CA GLY A 14 -6.11 22.36 4.14
C GLY A 14 -6.59 22.19 2.69
N LEU A 15 -6.91 23.30 2.01
CA LEU A 15 -7.23 23.28 0.57
C LEU A 15 -6.04 22.84 -0.28
N ALA A 16 -4.83 23.34 0.00
CA ALA A 16 -3.62 22.92 -0.69
C ALA A 16 -3.31 21.43 -0.49
N GLU A 17 -3.52 20.90 0.72
CA GLU A 17 -3.35 19.47 1.04
C GLU A 17 -4.32 18.54 0.28
N ILE A 18 -5.41 19.07 -0.28
CA ILE A 18 -6.37 18.31 -1.09
C ILE A 18 -6.09 18.53 -2.59
N LEU A 19 -5.97 19.78 -3.00
CA LEU A 19 -6.00 20.16 -4.41
C LEU A 19 -4.62 20.24 -5.06
N ALA A 20 -3.58 20.57 -4.30
CA ALA A 20 -2.24 20.82 -4.85
C ALA A 20 -1.31 19.61 -4.77
N LEU A 21 -1.47 18.75 -3.75
CA LEU A 21 -0.53 17.65 -3.47
C LEU A 21 -0.98 16.28 -4.01
N GLY A 22 -2.16 16.18 -4.63
CA GLY A 22 -2.66 14.92 -5.20
C GLY A 22 -2.75 13.80 -4.14
N PRO A 23 -2.43 12.53 -4.45
CA PRO A 23 -2.47 11.47 -3.45
C PRO A 23 -1.39 11.60 -2.35
N ALA A 24 -0.45 12.54 -2.49
CA ALA A 24 0.58 12.81 -1.48
C ALA A 24 0.05 13.77 -0.40
N ARG A 25 0.74 13.80 0.75
CA ARG A 25 0.39 14.62 1.91
C ARG A 25 1.66 15.21 2.51
N THR A 26 1.57 16.44 3.02
CA THR A 26 2.69 17.01 3.77
C THR A 26 2.72 16.40 5.17
N PRO A 27 3.80 15.73 5.60
CA PRO A 27 3.86 15.16 6.93
C PRO A 27 3.59 16.21 8.02
N SER A 28 2.82 15.84 9.03
CA SER A 28 2.40 16.69 10.16
C SER A 28 1.29 17.71 9.88
N HIS A 29 0.67 17.66 8.70
CA HIS A 29 -0.45 18.53 8.34
C HIS A 29 -1.76 17.75 8.34
N GLY A 30 -2.79 18.36 8.92
CA GLY A 30 -4.17 17.91 8.76
C GLY A 30 -4.88 18.77 7.73
N VAL A 31 -6.02 18.27 7.23
CA VAL A 31 -6.90 19.03 6.33
C VAL A 31 -7.70 20.09 7.07
N PHE A 32 -8.14 19.79 8.28
CA PHE A 32 -8.93 20.72 9.08
C PHE A 32 -8.02 21.67 9.85
N LYS A 33 -8.45 22.92 9.93
CA LYS A 33 -7.79 23.98 10.65
C LYS A 33 -7.57 23.58 12.11
N GLY A 34 -6.34 23.76 12.60
CA GLY A 34 -5.94 23.41 13.96
C GLY A 34 -5.67 21.92 14.20
N ILE A 35 -5.95 21.04 13.24
CA ILE A 35 -5.65 19.61 13.33
C ILE A 35 -4.32 19.32 12.66
N LYS A 36 -3.43 18.62 13.38
CA LYS A 36 -2.10 18.26 12.90
C LYS A 36 -1.85 16.79 13.14
N GLU A 37 -1.22 16.16 12.16
CA GLU A 37 -0.76 14.79 12.30
C GLU A 37 0.56 14.74 13.07
N LEU A 38 0.81 13.64 13.77
CA LEU A 38 2.14 13.38 14.32
C LEU A 38 3.05 12.89 13.20
N LYS A 39 4.26 13.46 13.09
CA LYS A 39 5.22 13.05 12.08
C LYS A 39 5.61 11.56 12.27
N PRO A 40 5.66 10.74 11.20
CA PRO A 40 6.20 9.38 11.29
C PRO A 40 7.60 9.35 11.89
N GLY A 41 7.91 8.33 12.71
CA GLY A 41 9.18 8.24 13.44
C GLY A 41 9.25 9.11 14.71
N TYR A 42 8.13 9.72 15.11
CA TYR A 42 8.00 10.46 16.37
C TYR A 42 6.95 9.84 17.28
N TYR A 43 7.14 9.97 18.59
CA TYR A 43 6.07 9.85 19.59
C TYR A 43 5.88 11.18 20.30
N LEU A 44 4.72 11.37 20.93
CA LEU A 44 4.42 12.57 21.72
C LEU A 44 4.15 12.20 23.17
N THR A 45 4.54 13.06 24.10
CA THR A 45 4.11 13.01 25.49
C THR A 45 3.33 14.28 25.81
N TYR A 46 2.19 14.13 26.48
CA TYR A 46 1.39 15.25 26.95
C TYR A 46 1.23 15.13 28.46
N THR A 47 1.70 16.14 29.19
CA THR A 47 1.66 16.18 30.66
C THR A 47 1.16 17.55 31.12
N ARG A 48 1.00 17.75 32.43
CA ARG A 48 0.73 19.08 33.00
C ARG A 48 1.79 20.14 32.64
N LYS A 49 3.00 19.71 32.25
CA LYS A 49 4.09 20.59 31.78
C LYS A 49 4.00 20.92 30.29
N GLY A 50 2.96 20.43 29.60
CA GLY A 50 2.72 20.63 28.18
C GLY A 50 3.05 19.43 27.29
N LEU A 51 3.05 19.70 25.99
CA LEU A 51 3.28 18.75 24.90
C LEU A 51 4.77 18.69 24.53
N ARG A 52 5.35 17.49 24.44
CA ARG A 52 6.70 17.25 23.91
C ARG A 52 6.67 16.19 22.82
N LYS A 53 7.45 16.40 21.76
CA LYS A 53 7.62 15.46 20.65
C LYS A 53 9.02 14.88 20.70
N HIS A 54 9.14 13.58 20.47
CA HIS A 54 10.39 12.84 20.54
C HIS A 54 10.59 12.04 19.25
N CYS A 55 11.70 12.25 18.56
CA CYS A 55 12.07 11.48 17.37
C CYS A 55 12.72 10.17 17.81
N TYR A 56 12.10 9.03 17.50
CA TYR A 56 12.69 7.70 17.77
C TYR A 56 13.28 7.07 16.50
N PHE A 57 12.85 7.49 15.31
CA PHE A 57 13.37 7.01 14.04
C PHE A 57 13.51 8.13 13.02
N ARG A 58 14.59 8.08 12.23
CA ARG A 58 14.80 8.95 11.08
C ARG A 58 15.64 8.19 10.05
N LEU A 59 15.16 8.15 8.81
CA LEU A 59 15.94 7.64 7.70
C LEU A 59 17.17 8.53 7.48
N LYS A 60 18.36 7.92 7.48
CA LYS A 60 19.62 8.59 7.17
C LYS A 60 20.11 8.08 5.81
N SER A 61 20.21 8.97 4.84
CA SER A 61 20.85 8.64 3.56
C SER A 61 22.37 8.69 3.74
N GLN A 62 23.05 7.66 3.28
CA GLN A 62 24.51 7.56 3.27
C GLN A 62 24.95 7.13 1.87
N VAL A 63 26.22 7.38 1.54
CA VAL A 63 26.78 6.88 0.28
C VAL A 63 26.78 5.35 0.33
N HIS A 64 26.21 4.73 -0.71
CA HIS A 64 26.19 3.28 -0.85
C HIS A 64 27.59 2.78 -1.24
N GLN A 65 28.14 1.85 -0.46
CA GLN A 65 29.51 1.35 -0.63
C GLN A 65 29.58 -0.15 -0.97
N ASP A 66 28.44 -0.85 -0.89
CA ASP A 66 28.41 -2.29 -1.17
C ASP A 66 28.67 -2.54 -2.68
N SER A 67 29.34 -3.63 -3.02
CA SER A 67 29.50 -4.07 -4.40
C SER A 67 28.14 -4.41 -5.05
N PRO A 68 28.06 -4.53 -6.39
CA PRO A 68 26.83 -5.00 -7.04
C PRO A 68 26.31 -6.33 -6.49
N GLU A 69 27.21 -7.30 -6.24
CA GLU A 69 26.88 -8.62 -5.73
C GLU A 69 26.36 -8.55 -4.27
N GLU A 70 27.05 -7.78 -3.42
CA GLU A 70 26.62 -7.55 -2.05
C GLU A 70 25.25 -6.84 -2.00
N THR A 71 25.03 -5.90 -2.90
CA THR A 71 23.77 -5.17 -3.02
C THR A 71 22.62 -6.12 -3.37
N ILE A 72 22.84 -7.04 -4.32
CA ILE A 72 21.85 -8.03 -4.73
C ILE A 72 21.48 -8.93 -3.54
N GLU A 73 22.47 -9.53 -2.88
CA GLU A 73 22.22 -10.46 -1.78
C GLU A 73 21.59 -9.77 -0.57
N LYS A 74 22.04 -8.55 -0.24
CA LYS A 74 21.49 -7.76 0.86
C LYS A 74 20.05 -7.32 0.58
N THR A 75 19.75 -6.87 -0.64
CA THR A 75 18.38 -6.50 -1.03
C THR A 75 17.45 -7.71 -0.97
N LYS A 76 17.91 -8.85 -1.51
CA LYS A 76 17.18 -10.12 -1.47
C LYS A 76 16.90 -10.55 -0.03
N PHE A 77 17.91 -10.49 0.84
CA PHE A 77 17.77 -10.81 2.26
C PHE A 77 16.77 -9.88 2.96
N LEU A 78 16.93 -8.56 2.83
CA LEU A 78 16.07 -7.57 3.49
C LEU A 78 14.61 -7.67 3.03
N LEU A 79 14.37 -7.86 1.73
CA LEU A 79 13.03 -8.04 1.19
C LEU A 79 12.39 -9.33 1.70
N LYS A 80 13.13 -10.45 1.68
CA LYS A 80 12.66 -11.73 2.21
C LYS A 80 12.33 -11.61 3.70
N ASP A 81 13.25 -11.11 4.52
CA ASP A 81 13.07 -10.94 5.97
C ASP A 81 11.87 -10.04 6.30
N ALA A 82 11.70 -8.94 5.58
CA ALA A 82 10.54 -8.06 5.75
C ALA A 82 9.22 -8.78 5.47
N VAL A 83 9.13 -9.56 4.38
CA VAL A 83 7.93 -10.33 4.05
C VAL A 83 7.69 -11.43 5.09
N GLU A 84 8.69 -12.24 5.42
CA GLU A 84 8.56 -13.34 6.39
C GLU A 84 8.06 -12.86 7.76
N ARG A 85 8.52 -11.69 8.22
CA ARG A 85 8.05 -11.09 9.49
C ARG A 85 6.58 -10.68 9.47
N GLN A 86 6.06 -10.27 8.32
CA GLN A 86 4.63 -9.97 8.14
C GLN A 86 3.78 -11.23 7.96
N MET A 87 4.41 -12.38 7.72
CA MET A 87 3.71 -13.66 7.52
C MET A 87 3.32 -14.37 8.84
N ILE A 88 3.48 -13.72 9.99
CA ILE A 88 3.03 -14.25 11.29
C ILE A 88 1.60 -13.74 11.55
N SER A 89 0.60 -14.57 11.25
CA SER A 89 -0.81 -14.22 11.42
C SER A 89 -1.66 -15.42 11.86
N TYR A 90 -2.65 -15.16 12.72
CA TYR A 90 -3.70 -16.12 13.09
C TYR A 90 -4.82 -16.19 12.04
N MET A 91 -4.89 -15.23 11.13
CA MET A 91 -5.88 -15.17 10.06
C MET A 91 -5.29 -15.68 8.73
N PRO A 92 -6.13 -16.19 7.81
CA PRO A 92 -5.67 -16.55 6.46
C PRO A 92 -5.03 -15.36 5.77
N MET A 93 -3.82 -15.55 5.24
CA MET A 93 -3.09 -14.50 4.53
C MET A 93 -3.25 -14.64 3.02
N GLY A 94 -3.18 -13.49 2.37
CA GLY A 94 -3.07 -13.39 0.93
C GLY A 94 -2.37 -12.11 0.52
N THR A 95 -1.96 -12.04 -0.74
CA THR A 95 -1.31 -10.85 -1.31
C THR A 95 -2.17 -10.26 -2.41
N LEU A 96 -2.07 -8.94 -2.57
CA LEU A 96 -2.48 -8.30 -3.80
C LEU A 96 -1.42 -8.61 -4.86
N LEU A 97 -1.82 -9.29 -5.92
CA LEU A 97 -0.96 -9.63 -7.04
C LEU A 97 -1.33 -8.76 -8.23
N SER A 98 -0.34 -8.04 -8.74
CA SER A 98 -0.43 -7.22 -9.93
C SER A 98 0.56 -7.74 -10.98
N GLY A 99 0.58 -7.16 -12.17
CA GLY A 99 1.52 -7.53 -13.23
C GLY A 99 2.95 -7.01 -13.03
N ARG A 100 3.25 -6.40 -11.87
CA ARG A 100 4.50 -5.68 -11.62
C ARG A 100 5.47 -6.50 -10.76
N LEU A 101 6.74 -6.14 -10.85
CA LEU A 101 7.84 -6.81 -10.14
C LEU A 101 7.63 -6.84 -8.62
N ASP A 102 7.20 -5.72 -8.03
CA ASP A 102 7.13 -5.57 -6.57
C ASP A 102 6.13 -6.55 -5.93
N SER A 103 4.89 -6.57 -6.43
CA SER A 103 3.84 -7.47 -5.94
C SER A 103 4.16 -8.94 -6.24
N SER A 104 4.83 -9.20 -7.37
CA SER A 104 5.32 -10.53 -7.75
C SER A 104 6.39 -11.04 -6.78
N ALA A 105 7.38 -10.20 -6.43
CA ALA A 105 8.44 -10.56 -5.50
C ALA A 105 7.91 -10.80 -4.09
N ILE A 106 7.02 -9.94 -3.59
CA ILE A 106 6.35 -10.12 -2.30
C ILE A 106 5.55 -11.44 -2.29
N SER A 107 4.77 -11.70 -3.35
CA SER A 107 3.97 -12.92 -3.47
C SER A 107 4.82 -14.18 -3.54
N ALA A 108 5.99 -14.11 -4.18
CA ALA A 108 6.91 -15.24 -4.25
C ALA A 108 7.45 -15.63 -2.86
N TYR A 109 7.92 -14.67 -2.07
CA TYR A 109 8.39 -14.95 -0.71
C TYR A 109 7.25 -15.39 0.22
N ALA A 110 6.08 -14.77 0.11
CA ALA A 110 4.90 -15.18 0.89
C ALA A 110 4.45 -16.61 0.54
N ALA A 111 4.45 -16.97 -0.75
CA ALA A 111 4.12 -18.32 -1.20
C ALA A 111 5.13 -19.35 -0.69
N ASP A 112 6.43 -19.03 -0.70
CA ASP A 112 7.46 -19.93 -0.18
C ASP A 112 7.28 -20.20 1.33
N VAL A 113 6.97 -19.17 2.13
CA VAL A 113 6.67 -19.34 3.57
C VAL A 113 5.49 -20.29 3.79
N LEU A 114 4.39 -20.10 3.06
CA LEU A 114 3.19 -20.95 3.22
C LEU A 114 3.42 -22.35 2.67
N LYS A 115 4.20 -22.50 1.59
CA LYS A 115 4.57 -23.79 1.02
C LYS A 115 5.35 -24.64 2.02
N ARG A 116 6.28 -24.04 2.78
CA ARG A 116 6.98 -24.72 3.91
C ARG A 116 6.02 -25.21 5.01
N GLN A 117 4.81 -24.64 5.09
CA GLN A 117 3.74 -25.06 6.00
C GLN A 117 2.69 -25.97 5.32
N GLY A 118 2.93 -26.42 4.09
CA GLY A 118 1.99 -27.25 3.33
C GLY A 118 0.73 -26.52 2.85
N LYS A 119 0.78 -25.19 2.72
CA LYS A 119 -0.35 -24.35 2.30
C LYS A 119 -0.02 -23.58 1.01
N ASN A 120 -1.04 -23.29 0.22
CA ASN A 120 -0.91 -22.41 -0.95
C ASN A 120 -1.30 -20.98 -0.58
N LEU A 121 -0.56 -20.00 -1.12
CA LEU A 121 -0.89 -18.59 -0.96
C LEU A 121 -2.16 -18.25 -1.75
N LYS A 122 -3.06 -17.50 -1.11
CA LYS A 122 -4.18 -16.85 -1.80
C LYS A 122 -3.70 -15.54 -2.40
N THR A 123 -3.98 -15.30 -3.67
CA THR A 123 -3.62 -14.05 -4.35
C THR A 123 -4.87 -13.38 -4.89
N PHE A 124 -4.88 -12.06 -4.89
CA PHE A 124 -6.03 -11.26 -5.33
C PHE A 124 -5.58 -10.23 -6.35
N SER A 125 -6.27 -10.16 -7.48
CA SER A 125 -6.13 -9.07 -8.45
C SER A 125 -7.41 -8.26 -8.52
N VAL A 126 -7.26 -6.99 -8.90
CA VAL A 126 -8.36 -6.06 -9.10
C VAL A 126 -8.31 -5.60 -10.54
N ASP A 127 -9.43 -5.72 -11.24
CA ASP A 127 -9.58 -5.26 -12.61
C ASP A 127 -10.93 -4.55 -12.76
N PHE A 128 -11.11 -3.81 -13.86
CA PHE A 128 -12.32 -3.03 -14.12
C PHE A 128 -13.14 -3.63 -15.26
N THR A 129 -14.46 -3.58 -15.12
CA THR A 129 -15.36 -4.06 -16.17
C THR A 129 -15.15 -3.26 -17.45
N GLY A 130 -14.81 -3.96 -18.54
CA GLY A 130 -14.51 -3.34 -19.83
C GLY A 130 -13.05 -2.92 -20.02
N ASN A 131 -12.15 -3.18 -19.05
CA ASN A 131 -10.74 -2.85 -19.19
C ASN A 131 -10.12 -3.52 -20.42
N GLU A 132 -10.40 -4.80 -20.69
CA GLU A 132 -9.95 -5.50 -21.90
C GLU A 132 -10.30 -4.77 -23.22
N LYS A 133 -11.41 -4.02 -23.24
CA LYS A 133 -11.90 -3.30 -24.41
C LYS A 133 -11.42 -1.85 -24.49
N TYR A 134 -11.24 -1.20 -23.35
CA TYR A 134 -10.99 0.24 -23.25
C TYR A 134 -9.59 0.60 -22.76
N PHE A 135 -8.78 -0.39 -22.38
CA PHE A 135 -7.42 -0.16 -21.91
C PHE A 135 -6.61 0.55 -22.99
N LYS A 136 -6.01 1.67 -22.59
CA LYS A 136 -5.04 2.41 -23.38
C LYS A 136 -3.75 2.51 -22.58
N PRO A 137 -2.63 2.02 -23.11
CA PRO A 137 -1.36 2.13 -22.42
C PRO A 137 -1.00 3.61 -22.24
N ASN A 138 -0.34 3.89 -21.13
CA ASN A 138 0.23 5.21 -20.84
C ASN A 138 1.60 5.01 -20.13
N GLU A 139 2.27 6.11 -19.82
CA GLU A 139 3.61 6.08 -19.21
C GLU A 139 3.65 5.38 -17.84
N PHE A 140 2.54 5.40 -17.09
CA PHE A 140 2.43 4.77 -15.77
C PHE A 140 1.95 3.32 -15.83
N GLN A 141 1.16 2.95 -16.85
CA GLN A 141 0.65 1.60 -17.08
C GLN A 141 0.79 1.23 -18.56
N PRO A 142 1.95 0.68 -18.97
CA PRO A 142 2.24 0.41 -20.38
C PRO A 142 1.56 -0.87 -20.90
N SER A 143 1.08 -1.74 -20.03
CA SER A 143 0.35 -2.97 -20.38
C SER A 143 -0.74 -3.28 -19.37
N SER A 144 -1.73 -4.09 -19.75
CA SER A 144 -2.66 -4.69 -18.80
C SER A 144 -1.92 -5.67 -17.88
N ASP A 145 -2.35 -5.75 -16.63
CA ASP A 145 -1.74 -6.59 -15.59
C ASP A 145 -2.13 -8.07 -15.75
N ASP A 146 -3.30 -8.34 -16.33
CA ASP A 146 -3.92 -9.67 -16.40
C ASP A 146 -3.02 -10.80 -16.91
N PRO A 147 -2.31 -10.64 -18.07
CA PRO A 147 -1.44 -11.70 -18.57
C PRO A 147 -0.32 -12.06 -17.58
N TRP A 148 0.25 -11.05 -16.92
CA TRP A 148 1.34 -11.19 -15.97
C TRP A 148 0.88 -11.80 -14.64
N VAL A 149 -0.31 -11.39 -14.16
CA VAL A 149 -0.96 -11.98 -12.98
C VAL A 149 -1.18 -13.48 -13.20
N LYS A 150 -1.66 -13.87 -14.39
CA LYS A 150 -1.88 -15.28 -14.72
C LYS A 150 -0.57 -16.09 -14.71
N ILE A 151 0.48 -15.56 -15.34
CA ILE A 151 1.81 -16.20 -15.36
C ILE A 151 2.32 -16.39 -13.93
N MET A 152 2.28 -15.33 -13.12
CA MET A 152 2.79 -15.38 -11.75
C MET A 152 1.96 -16.28 -10.84
N SER A 153 0.63 -16.26 -10.98
CA SER A 153 -0.26 -17.13 -10.22
C SER A 153 0.03 -18.60 -10.49
N GLN A 154 0.23 -18.96 -11.76
CA GLN A 154 0.59 -20.32 -12.19
C GLN A 154 1.98 -20.71 -11.71
N HIS A 155 2.98 -19.83 -11.89
CA HIS A 155 4.35 -20.07 -11.47
C HIS A 155 4.46 -20.34 -9.96
N LEU A 156 3.71 -19.59 -9.15
CA LEU A 156 3.71 -19.71 -7.70
C LEU A 156 2.71 -20.75 -7.16
N ASN A 157 1.91 -21.40 -8.02
CA ASN A 157 0.83 -22.31 -7.66
C ASN A 157 -0.13 -21.74 -6.61
N THR A 158 -0.57 -20.50 -6.83
CA THR A 158 -1.44 -19.76 -5.90
C THR A 158 -2.91 -20.07 -6.13
N VAL A 159 -3.73 -19.91 -5.08
CA VAL A 159 -5.20 -19.86 -5.22
C VAL A 159 -5.57 -18.42 -5.57
N HIS A 160 -5.74 -18.13 -6.86
CA HIS A 160 -5.96 -16.77 -7.33
C HIS A 160 -7.43 -16.40 -7.43
N HIS A 161 -7.76 -15.19 -6.98
CA HIS A 161 -9.07 -14.59 -7.02
C HIS A 161 -9.01 -13.28 -7.80
N LYS A 162 -9.60 -13.25 -8.99
CA LYS A 162 -9.76 -12.02 -9.77
C LYS A 162 -11.06 -11.32 -9.36
N ASN A 163 -10.97 -10.05 -8.95
CA ASN A 163 -12.12 -9.23 -8.60
C ASN A 163 -12.34 -8.15 -9.66
N ASN A 164 -13.47 -8.20 -10.35
CA ASN A 164 -13.85 -7.21 -11.35
C ASN A 164 -14.79 -6.18 -10.73
N PHE A 165 -14.40 -4.91 -10.78
CA PHE A 165 -15.24 -3.80 -10.33
C PHE A 165 -15.89 -3.11 -11.54
N GLY A 166 -17.21 -3.01 -11.51
CA GLY A 166 -17.98 -2.17 -12.43
C GLY A 166 -18.23 -0.78 -11.84
N TYR A 167 -18.70 0.15 -12.67
CA TYR A 167 -19.02 1.52 -12.23
C TYR A 167 -19.99 1.52 -11.02
N ALA A 168 -21.03 0.68 -11.06
CA ALA A 168 -21.99 0.52 -9.98
C ALA A 168 -21.37 0.02 -8.65
N SER A 169 -20.29 -0.76 -8.72
CA SER A 169 -19.61 -1.28 -7.52
C SER A 169 -18.69 -0.26 -6.84
N ILE A 170 -18.26 0.77 -7.57
CA ILE A 170 -17.33 1.80 -7.09
C ILE A 170 -18.10 3.05 -6.63
N SER A 171 -19.21 3.37 -7.29
CA SER A 171 -19.95 4.61 -7.07
C SER A 171 -20.85 4.58 -5.83
N GLY A 172 -21.04 3.41 -5.20
CA GLY A 172 -21.85 3.26 -3.99
C GLY A 172 -23.35 3.53 -4.18
N PHE A 173 -23.82 3.73 -5.42
CA PHE A 173 -25.25 3.90 -5.70
C PHE A 173 -25.93 2.53 -5.72
N PRO A 174 -26.97 2.29 -4.89
CA PRO A 174 -27.77 1.09 -5.02
C PRO A 174 -28.36 1.05 -6.42
N GLN A 175 -28.36 -0.11 -7.07
CA GLN A 175 -29.05 -0.31 -8.33
C GLN A 175 -30.56 -0.15 -8.08
N GLY A 176 -31.06 1.07 -8.26
CA GLY A 176 -32.48 1.34 -8.35
C GLY A 176 -33.02 0.65 -9.59
N SER A 177 -33.98 -0.23 -9.38
CA SER A 177 -34.83 -0.80 -10.42
C SER A 177 -35.56 0.37 -11.11
N CYS A 178 -35.33 0.55 -12.40
CA CYS A 178 -36.34 1.18 -13.25
C CYS A 178 -37.37 0.12 -13.64
#